data_AF-A0A2E4EIE7-F1
#
_entry.id   AF-A0A2E4EIE7-F1
#
_cell.length_a   1.000
_cell.length_b   1.000
_cell.length_c   1.000
_cell.angle_alpha   90.00
_cell.angle_beta   90.00
_cell.angle_gamma   90.00
#
_symmetry.space_group_name_H-M   'P 1'
#
loop_
_entity.id
_entity.type
_entity.pdbx_description
1 polymer ?
#
loop_
_entity_poly.entity_id
_entity_poly.type
_entity_poly.pdbx_seq_one_letter_code
_entity_poly.pdbx_strand_id
1 'polypeptide(L)'
;MEPGKLSAQTGHAYTDVLEHARNTAPERVEGYRDLNTGGSKVSLYARNQNQLIRALNEARAAGIPAVPVVDANHVIPGTPFDGNPIITAIGIGPCTKAEVQHITKRFNCV
;
A
#
# COMPACT_ATOMS: atom_id res chain seq x y z
N MET A 1 5.57 1.28 13.78
CA MET A 1 6.84 1.78 13.20
C MET A 1 7.03 3.20 13.66
N GLU A 2 8.25 3.63 13.93
CA GLU A 2 8.56 5.04 14.20
C GLU A 2 8.16 5.92 12.99
N PRO A 3 7.78 7.21 13.20
CA PRO A 3 7.24 8.07 12.14
C PRO A 3 8.12 8.16 10.88
N GLY A 4 9.45 8.21 11.03
CA GLY A 4 10.37 8.27 9.90
C GLY A 4 10.34 7.01 9.03
N LYS A 5 10.39 5.82 9.66
CA LYS A 5 10.31 4.54 8.94
C LYS A 5 8.93 4.37 8.31
N LEU A 6 7.87 4.72 9.03
CA LEU A 6 6.50 4.67 8.52
C LEU A 6 6.31 5.52 7.26
N SER A 7 6.82 6.76 7.27
CA SER A 7 6.80 7.65 6.11
C SER A 7 7.54 7.05 4.92
N ALA A 8 8.73 6.50 5.13
CA ALA A 8 9.52 5.87 4.07
C ALA A 8 8.81 4.65 3.44
N GLN A 9 8.29 3.73 4.25
CA GLN A 9 7.62 2.51 3.75
C GLN A 9 6.29 2.85 3.05
N THR A 10 5.57 3.86 3.55
CA THR A 10 4.38 4.37 2.89
C THR A 10 4.72 5.04 1.55
N GLY A 11 5.83 5.79 1.50
CA GLY A 11 6.36 6.38 0.27
C GLY A 11 6.63 5.33 -0.80
N HIS A 12 7.35 4.24 -0.45
CA HIS A 12 7.57 3.10 -1.34
C HIS A 12 6.24 2.49 -1.82
N ALA A 13 5.28 2.27 -0.92
CA ALA A 13 3.98 1.72 -1.30
C ALA A 13 3.25 2.59 -2.33
N TYR A 14 3.31 3.92 -2.19
CA TYR A 14 2.69 4.86 -3.13
C TYR A 14 3.37 4.88 -4.50
N THR A 15 4.70 4.87 -4.54
CA THR A 15 5.44 4.92 -5.80
C THR A 15 5.34 3.62 -6.56
N ASP A 16 5.51 2.50 -5.85
CA ASP A 16 5.65 1.19 -6.47
C ASP A 16 4.31 0.71 -7.03
N VAL A 17 3.20 1.00 -6.33
CA VAL A 17 1.87 0.64 -6.85
C VAL A 17 1.48 1.49 -8.06
N LEU A 18 1.89 2.77 -8.10
CA LEU A 18 1.63 3.63 -9.23
C LEU A 18 2.41 3.19 -10.46
N GLU A 19 3.67 2.79 -10.28
CA GLU A 19 4.50 2.26 -11.36
C GLU A 19 3.99 0.89 -11.83
N HIS A 20 3.59 0.03 -10.90
CA HIS A 20 2.92 -1.23 -11.25
C HIS A 20 1.65 -0.99 -12.07
N ALA A 21 0.78 -0.08 -11.60
CA ALA A 21 -0.45 0.29 -12.31
C ALA A 21 -0.17 0.93 -13.68
N ARG A 22 0.92 1.68 -13.84
CA ARG A 22 1.29 2.26 -15.14
C ARG A 22 1.51 1.17 -16.20
N ASN A 23 2.01 0.01 -15.77
CA ASN A 23 2.28 -1.12 -16.64
C ASN A 23 1.08 -2.08 -16.81
N THR A 24 0.18 -2.15 -15.84
CA THR A 24 -0.91 -3.15 -15.82
C THR A 24 -2.31 -2.57 -16.01
N ALA A 25 -2.50 -1.28 -15.73
CA ALA A 25 -3.77 -0.56 -15.80
C ALA A 25 -3.52 0.95 -16.04
N PRO A 26 -2.90 1.35 -17.16
CA PRO A 26 -2.49 2.73 -17.42
C PRO A 26 -3.66 3.73 -17.37
N GLU A 27 -4.87 3.31 -17.74
CA GLU A 27 -6.10 4.12 -17.67
C GLU A 27 -6.43 4.55 -16.23
N ARG A 28 -6.13 3.70 -15.23
CA ARG A 28 -6.30 4.04 -13.81
C ARG A 28 -5.29 5.10 -13.38
N VAL A 29 -4.09 5.08 -13.94
CA VAL A 29 -3.04 6.08 -13.67
C VAL A 29 -3.41 7.43 -14.28
N GLU A 30 -3.99 7.44 -15.49
CA GLU A 30 -4.50 8.64 -16.13
C GLU A 30 -5.62 9.28 -15.29
N GLY A 31 -6.64 8.50 -14.91
CA GLY A 31 -7.71 8.99 -14.04
C GLY A 31 -7.22 9.45 -12.67
N TYR A 32 -6.20 8.79 -12.11
CA TYR A 32 -5.57 9.23 -10.87
C TYR A 32 -4.84 10.58 -10.99
N ARG A 33 -4.27 10.89 -12.16
CA ARG A 33 -3.52 12.12 -12.41
C ARG A 33 -4.38 13.27 -12.91
N ASP A 34 -5.66 13.03 -13.23
CA ASP A 34 -6.62 14.10 -13.49
C ASP A 34 -6.84 14.93 -12.23
N LEU A 35 -6.47 16.22 -12.31
CA LEU A 35 -6.53 17.17 -11.21
C LEU A 35 -7.97 17.46 -10.74
N ASN A 36 -8.98 17.12 -11.54
CA ASN A 36 -10.38 17.37 -11.20
C ASN A 36 -11.02 16.22 -10.44
N THR A 37 -10.48 14.99 -10.57
CA THR A 37 -11.14 13.77 -10.11
C THR A 37 -10.25 12.85 -9.26
N GLY A 38 -8.93 13.05 -9.27
CA GLY A 38 -7.95 12.13 -8.71
C GLY A 38 -6.99 12.71 -7.64
N GLY A 39 -5.82 12.09 -7.52
CA GLY A 39 -4.68 12.61 -6.76
C GLY A 39 -4.62 12.27 -5.27
N SER A 40 -5.72 11.80 -4.67
CA SER A 40 -5.77 11.52 -3.22
C SER A 40 -4.94 10.29 -2.82
N LYS A 41 -4.29 10.35 -1.65
CA LYS A 41 -3.59 9.21 -1.03
C LYS A 41 -4.00 9.13 0.44
N VAL A 42 -4.17 7.93 0.95
CA VAL A 42 -4.57 7.69 2.33
C VAL A 42 -3.72 6.57 2.92
N SER A 43 -3.08 6.85 4.06
CA SER A 43 -2.33 5.86 4.83
C SER A 43 -3.26 5.21 5.85
N LEU A 44 -3.37 3.88 5.81
CA LEU A 44 -4.19 3.10 6.74
C LEU A 44 -3.31 2.19 7.59
N TYR A 45 -3.70 1.99 8.84
CA TYR A 45 -2.96 1.18 9.82
C TYR A 45 -3.46 -0.26 9.83
N ALA A 46 -2.55 -1.21 9.60
CA ALA A 46 -2.73 -2.63 9.83
C ALA A 46 -1.99 -3.06 11.11
N ARG A 47 -2.66 -3.82 11.97
CA ARG A 47 -2.10 -4.26 13.27
C ARG A 47 -1.08 -5.41 13.14
N ASN A 48 -1.08 -6.13 12.02
CA ASN A 48 -0.16 -7.23 11.77
C ASN A 48 -0.01 -7.55 10.27
N GLN A 49 1.02 -8.32 9.95
CA GLN A 49 1.35 -8.71 8.58
C GLN A 49 0.23 -9.52 7.87
N ASN A 50 -0.52 -10.34 8.61
CA ASN A 50 -1.62 -11.12 8.04
C ASN A 50 -2.72 -10.22 7.46
N GLN A 51 -2.99 -9.07 8.10
CA GLN A 51 -3.95 -8.12 7.54
C GLN A 51 -3.46 -7.48 6.24
N LEU A 52 -2.16 -7.17 6.15
CA LEU A 52 -1.55 -6.65 4.92
C LEU A 52 -1.68 -7.68 3.79
N ILE A 53 -1.27 -8.92 4.04
CA ILE A 53 -1.34 -10.02 3.06
C ILE A 53 -2.78 -10.25 2.60
N ARG A 54 -3.73 -10.25 3.53
CA ARG A 54 -5.15 -10.41 3.21
C ARG A 54 -5.66 -9.30 2.30
N ALA A 55 -5.40 -8.04 2.64
CA ALA A 55 -5.85 -6.90 1.85
C ALA A 55 -5.19 -6.88 0.45
N LEU A 56 -3.91 -7.25 0.37
CA LEU A 56 -3.18 -7.39 -0.90
C LEU A 56 -3.85 -8.43 -1.81
N ASN A 57 -4.17 -9.60 -1.27
CA ASN A 57 -4.80 -10.68 -2.03
C ASN A 57 -6.23 -10.31 -2.46
N GLU A 58 -7.02 -9.70 -1.58
CA GLU A 58 -8.37 -9.23 -1.90
C GLU A 58 -8.35 -8.15 -3.00
N ALA A 59 -7.40 -7.21 -2.94
CA ALA A 59 -7.25 -6.17 -3.97
C ALA A 59 -6.89 -6.76 -5.34
N ARG A 60 -5.92 -7.69 -5.37
CA ARG A 60 -5.55 -8.41 -6.59
C ARG A 60 -6.70 -9.22 -7.17
N ALA A 61 -7.45 -9.92 -6.32
CA ALA A 61 -8.62 -10.68 -6.73
C ALA A 61 -9.74 -9.78 -7.30
N ALA A 62 -9.84 -8.54 -6.82
CA ALA A 62 -10.76 -7.53 -7.34
C ALA A 62 -10.25 -6.80 -8.60
N GLY A 63 -9.07 -7.16 -9.12
CA GLY A 63 -8.46 -6.48 -10.27
C GLY A 63 -7.94 -5.07 -9.95
N ILE A 64 -7.73 -4.75 -8.67
CA ILE A 64 -7.15 -3.47 -8.23
C ILE A 64 -5.63 -3.64 -8.19
N PRO A 65 -4.83 -2.75 -8.80
CA PRO A 65 -3.38 -2.85 -8.74
C PRO A 65 -2.90 -2.84 -7.28
N ALA A 66 -2.05 -3.79 -6.91
CA ALA A 66 -1.57 -3.89 -5.54
C ALA A 66 -0.21 -4.59 -5.42
N VAL A 67 0.68 -4.02 -4.60
CA VAL A 67 2.07 -4.45 -4.43
C VAL A 67 2.45 -4.53 -2.95
N PRO A 68 3.25 -5.53 -2.53
CA PRO A 68 3.87 -5.54 -1.23
C PRO A 68 5.12 -4.67 -1.19
N VAL A 69 5.38 -4.02 -0.06
CA VAL A 69 6.68 -3.42 0.27
C VAL A 69 7.36 -4.33 1.29
N VAL A 70 8.56 -4.77 0.95
CA VAL A 70 9.37 -5.67 1.79
C VAL A 70 10.61 -4.93 2.25
N ASP A 71 10.77 -4.80 3.55
CA ASP A 71 12.01 -4.32 4.16
C ASP A 71 12.86 -5.52 4.54
N ALA A 72 14.14 -5.50 4.17
CA ALA A 72 15.08 -6.57 4.45
C ALA A 72 16.45 -5.99 4.79
N ASN A 73 17.28 -6.75 5.50
CA ASN A 73 18.64 -6.39 5.92
C ASN A 73 18.75 -5.22 6.91
N HIS A 74 17.64 -4.57 7.26
CA HIS A 74 17.63 -3.52 8.28
C HIS A 74 17.44 -4.13 9.67
N VAL A 75 18.37 -3.84 10.58
CA VAL A 75 18.28 -4.24 11.99
C VAL A 75 18.00 -3.01 12.85
N ILE A 76 16.89 -3.02 13.58
CA ILE A 76 16.55 -1.99 14.56
C ILE A 76 16.34 -2.70 15.92
N PRO A 77 17.29 -2.57 16.86
CA PRO A 77 17.22 -3.23 18.16
C PRO A 77 15.91 -2.94 18.90
N GLY A 78 15.32 -3.98 19.50
CA GLY A 78 14.06 -3.86 20.25
C GLY A 78 12.79 -3.78 19.38
N THR A 79 12.91 -4.03 18.07
CA THR A 79 11.77 -4.06 17.15
C THR A 79 11.75 -5.37 16.34
N PRO A 80 10.67 -5.65 15.57
CA PRO A 80 10.64 -6.78 14.65
C PRO A 80 11.60 -6.70 13.46
N PHE A 81 12.34 -5.61 13.28
CA PHE A 81 13.35 -5.49 12.22
C PHE A 81 14.66 -6.13 12.68
N ASP A 82 14.83 -7.42 12.42
CA ASP A 82 15.99 -8.22 12.79
C ASP A 82 16.89 -8.56 11.57
N GLY A 83 16.64 -7.92 10.43
CA GLY A 83 17.30 -8.18 9.15
C GLY A 83 16.56 -9.17 8.25
N ASN A 84 15.63 -9.97 8.78
CA ASN A 84 14.80 -10.85 7.95
C ASN A 84 13.80 -10.04 7.11
N PRO A 85 13.43 -10.54 5.91
CA PRO A 85 12.41 -9.89 5.09
C PRO A 85 11.05 -9.79 5.80
N ILE A 86 10.53 -8.58 5.93
CA ILE A 86 9.21 -8.29 6.51
C ILE A 86 8.38 -7.44 5.56
N ILE A 87 7.11 -7.82 5.36
CA ILE A 87 6.16 -6.96 4.65
C ILE A 87 5.75 -5.84 5.59
N THR A 88 6.23 -4.63 5.32
CA THR A 88 6.06 -3.43 6.15
C THR A 88 4.85 -2.61 5.73
N ALA A 89 4.52 -2.62 4.44
CA ALA A 89 3.41 -1.89 3.85
C ALA A 89 2.92 -2.61 2.59
N ILE A 90 1.75 -2.19 2.10
CA ILE A 90 1.24 -2.57 0.78
C ILE A 90 0.74 -1.29 0.09
N GLY A 91 0.92 -1.22 -1.22
CA GLY A 91 0.24 -0.23 -2.05
C GLY A 91 -1.02 -0.85 -2.65
N ILE A 92 -2.12 -0.10 -2.67
CA ILE A 92 -3.39 -0.47 -3.33
C ILE A 92 -3.84 0.72 -4.17
N GLY A 93 -4.18 0.45 -5.44
CA GLY A 93 -4.71 1.42 -6.39
C GLY A 93 -3.71 1.80 -7.50
N PRO A 94 -4.04 2.81 -8.33
CA PRO A 94 -5.19 3.70 -8.17
C PRO A 94 -6.54 3.00 -8.30
N CYS A 95 -7.52 3.44 -7.52
CA CYS A 95 -8.88 2.93 -7.51
C CYS A 95 -9.84 3.99 -6.95
N THR A 96 -11.12 3.82 -7.24
CA THR A 96 -12.18 4.61 -6.63
C THR A 96 -12.44 4.17 -5.19
N LYS A 97 -13.03 5.06 -4.39
CA LYS A 97 -13.47 4.74 -3.02
C LYS A 97 -14.44 3.56 -3.01
N ALA A 98 -15.38 3.52 -3.96
CA ALA A 98 -16.39 2.47 -4.03
C ALA A 98 -15.78 1.08 -4.29
N GLU A 99 -14.81 0.98 -5.21
CA GLU A 99 -14.12 -0.28 -5.50
C GLU A 99 -13.40 -0.83 -4.26
N VAL A 100 -12.69 0.03 -3.51
CA VAL A 100 -11.77 -0.43 -2.46
C VAL A 100 -12.40 -0.51 -1.06
N GLN A 101 -13.57 0.11 -0.83
CA GLN A 101 -14.18 0.25 0.49
C GLN A 101 -14.40 -1.09 1.21
N HIS A 102 -14.78 -2.13 0.49
CA HIS A 102 -15.02 -3.45 1.08
C HIS A 102 -13.73 -4.06 1.69
N ILE A 103 -12.56 -3.68 1.17
CA ILE A 103 -11.25 -4.07 1.66
C ILE A 103 -10.84 -3.14 2.82
N THR A 104 -10.93 -1.83 2.61
CA THR A 104 -10.28 -0.82 3.48
C THR A 104 -11.09 -0.42 4.71
N LYS A 105 -12.41 -0.63 4.74
CA LYS A 105 -13.31 -0.21 5.84
C LYS A 105 -12.96 -0.77 7.23
N ARG A 106 -12.11 -1.80 7.29
CA ARG A 106 -11.69 -2.46 8.54
C ARG A 106 -10.44 -1.84 9.16
N PHE A 107 -9.81 -0.89 8.49
CA PHE A 107 -8.58 -0.23 8.92
C PHE A 107 -8.87 1.21 9.35
N ASN A 108 -8.04 1.73 10.25
CA ASN A 108 -8.10 3.13 10.67
C ASN A 108 -7.02 3.92 9.93
N CYS A 109 -7.19 5.24 9.82
CA CYS A 109 -6.11 6.12 9.38
C CYS A 109 -4.93 6.05 10.36
N VAL A 110 -3.72 6.17 9.81
CA VAL A 110 -2.47 6.32 10.58
C VAL A 110 -2.46 7.66 11.31
#